data_AF-A0A5D2RC40-F1
#
_entry.id   AF-A0A5D2RC40-F1
#
_cell.length_a   1.000
_cell.length_b   1.000
_cell.length_c   1.000
_cell.angle_alpha   90.00
_cell.angle_beta   90.00
_cell.angle_gamma   90.00
#
_symmetry.space_group_name_H-M   'P 1'
#
loop_
_entity.id
_entity.type
_entity.pdbx_description
1 polymer ?
#
loop_
_entity_poly.entity_id
_entity_poly.type
_entity_poly.pdbx_seq_one_letter_code
_entity_poly.pdbx_strand_id
1 'polypeptide(L)'
;MTKGVKEQIEPRETHGRDMLSTLKGQGIKGPPYRFIHGNNKEVTKMKQKALSKSVGLTDDLFPKVEPHFYTWTNRYGKNFVYWNDARAELVISEPELIKEVLKNSEQIFQKKQLSDIGMKFLENGLISIVLGIRSQ
;
A
#
# COMPACT_ATOMS: atom_id res chain seq x y z
N MET A 1 30.11 6.13 2.03
CA MET A 1 29.21 6.39 0.87
C MET A 1 29.89 7.40 -0.03
N THR A 2 29.96 7.15 -1.33
CA THR A 2 30.57 8.07 -2.31
C THR A 2 29.62 9.22 -2.62
N LYS A 3 30.17 10.40 -2.95
CA LYS A 3 29.40 11.64 -3.18
C LYS A 3 28.25 11.46 -4.20
N GLY A 4 28.48 10.69 -5.26
CA GLY A 4 27.48 10.41 -6.29
C GLY A 4 26.29 9.52 -5.84
N VAL A 5 26.44 8.71 -4.80
CA VAL A 5 25.32 7.92 -4.24
C VAL A 5 24.40 8.81 -3.40
N LYS A 6 24.97 9.79 -2.70
CA LYS A 6 24.20 10.72 -1.85
C LYS A 6 23.33 11.67 -2.69
N GLU A 7 23.86 12.17 -3.81
CA GLU A 7 23.14 13.05 -4.75
C GLU A 7 21.93 12.36 -5.41
N GLN A 8 21.95 11.03 -5.58
CA GLN A 8 20.81 10.27 -6.10
C GLN A 8 19.78 9.89 -5.01
N ILE A 9 20.18 9.94 -3.74
CA ILE A 9 19.38 9.53 -2.59
C ILE A 9 18.45 10.66 -2.12
N GLU A 10 19.00 11.84 -1.89
CA GLU A 10 18.24 12.96 -1.30
C GLU A 10 16.99 13.35 -2.12
N PRO A 11 17.04 13.46 -3.47
CA PRO A 11 15.85 13.77 -4.27
C PRO A 11 14.74 12.72 -4.12
N ARG A 12 15.10 11.44 -4.02
CA ARG A 12 14.12 10.34 -3.86
C ARG A 12 13.53 10.28 -2.46
N GLU A 13 14.29 10.69 -1.44
CA GLU A 13 13.79 10.83 -0.09
C GLU A 13 12.76 11.97 0.02
N THR A 14 13.11 13.15 -0.49
CA THR A 14 12.24 14.33 -0.48
C THR A 14 10.97 14.10 -1.29
N HIS A 15 11.10 13.56 -2.51
CA HIS A 15 9.96 13.29 -3.38
C HIS A 15 8.87 12.43 -2.71
N GLY A 16 9.24 11.36 -2.01
CA GLY A 16 8.26 10.51 -1.33
C GLY A 16 7.57 11.21 -0.15
N ARG A 17 8.26 12.11 0.56
CA ARG A 17 7.66 12.91 1.65
C ARG A 17 6.68 13.95 1.10
N ASP A 18 7.03 14.62 0.01
CA ASP A 18 6.19 15.64 -0.63
C ASP A 18 4.92 15.02 -1.20
N MET A 19 5.04 13.87 -1.88
CA MET A 19 3.90 13.10 -2.37
C MET A 19 2.95 12.70 -1.23
N LEU A 20 3.46 12.24 -0.09
CA LEU A 20 2.61 11.95 1.08
C LEU A 20 1.89 13.21 1.60
N SER A 21 2.54 14.37 1.55
CA SER A 21 1.94 15.65 1.92
C SER A 21 0.78 16.02 0.98
N THR A 22 1.00 15.92 -0.33
CA THR A 22 -0.03 16.19 -1.35
C THR A 22 -1.25 15.28 -1.17
N LEU A 23 -1.03 13.98 -0.98
CA LEU A 23 -2.11 13.00 -0.79
C LEU A 23 -2.91 13.26 0.49
N LYS A 24 -2.25 13.67 1.58
CA LYS A 24 -2.93 14.08 2.82
C LYS A 24 -3.85 15.28 2.60
N GLY A 25 -3.45 16.24 1.77
CA GLY A 25 -4.29 17.36 1.36
C GLY A 25 -5.56 16.94 0.62
N GLN A 26 -5.52 15.79 -0.06
CA GLN A 26 -6.67 15.17 -0.74
C GLN A 26 -7.47 14.22 0.17
N GLY A 27 -7.14 14.14 1.46
CA GLY A 27 -7.80 13.26 2.42
C GLY A 27 -7.26 11.82 2.47
N ILE A 28 -6.28 11.48 1.62
CA ILE A 28 -5.66 10.15 1.58
C ILE A 28 -4.54 10.09 2.62
N LYS A 29 -4.70 9.17 3.58
CA LYS A 29 -3.72 8.96 4.66
C LYS A 29 -2.89 7.71 4.39
N GLY A 30 -1.80 7.56 5.13
CA GLY A 30 -0.90 6.43 4.99
C GLY A 30 0.23 6.44 6.03
N PRO A 31 0.97 5.34 6.19
CA PRO A 31 2.18 5.34 6.98
C PRO A 31 3.21 6.30 6.38
N PRO A 32 4.12 6.84 7.21
CA PRO A 32 5.18 7.71 6.72
C PRO A 32 6.07 6.96 5.72
N TYR A 33 6.54 7.69 4.70
CA TYR A 33 7.58 7.19 3.82
C TYR A 33 8.89 6.95 4.59
N ARG A 34 9.53 5.80 4.36
CA ARG A 34 10.82 5.45 4.96
C ARG A 34 11.81 5.01 3.89
N PHE A 35 12.60 5.95 3.40
CA PHE A 35 13.64 5.70 2.43
C PHE A 35 14.69 4.67 2.94
N ILE A 36 15.25 3.77 2.13
CA ILE A 36 14.97 3.45 0.70
C ILE A 36 13.83 2.45 0.48
N HIS A 37 13.47 1.68 1.50
CA HIS A 37 12.64 0.48 1.34
C HIS A 37 11.15 0.77 1.51
N GLY A 38 10.76 2.04 1.62
CA GLY A 38 9.40 2.43 1.98
C GLY A 38 8.95 1.71 3.25
N ASN A 39 7.78 1.10 3.19
CA ASN A 39 7.20 0.37 4.32
C ASN A 39 7.58 -1.12 4.35
N ASN A 40 8.39 -1.62 3.41
CA ASN A 40 8.67 -3.06 3.25
C ASN A 40 9.24 -3.71 4.52
N LYS A 41 10.15 -3.02 5.23
CA LYS A 41 10.68 -3.52 6.52
C LYS A 41 9.63 -3.65 7.61
N GLU A 42 8.64 -2.75 7.65
CA GLU A 42 7.53 -2.82 8.60
C GLU A 42 6.56 -3.94 8.22
N VAL A 43 6.24 -4.06 6.93
CA VAL A 43 5.40 -5.13 6.39
C VAL A 43 5.98 -6.51 6.73
N THR A 44 7.28 -6.73 6.52
CA THR A 44 7.95 -8.00 6.87
C THR A 44 7.83 -8.31 8.36
N LYS A 45 8.04 -7.32 9.24
CA LYS A 45 7.88 -7.51 10.70
C LYS A 45 6.44 -7.84 11.09
N MET A 46 5.46 -7.17 10.47
CA MET A 46 4.04 -7.46 10.70
C MET A 46 3.69 -8.89 10.26
N LYS A 47 4.17 -9.32 9.08
CA LYS A 47 3.99 -10.69 8.59
C LYS A 47 4.62 -11.72 9.51
N GLN A 48 5.88 -11.54 9.93
CA GLN A 48 6.53 -12.44 10.89
C GLN A 48 5.76 -12.54 12.21
N LYS A 49 5.32 -11.40 12.77
CA LYS A 49 4.51 -11.38 14.00
C LYS A 49 3.18 -12.09 13.84
N ALA A 50 2.49 -11.89 12.72
CA ALA A 50 1.22 -12.55 12.44
C ALA A 50 1.36 -14.06 12.27
N LEU A 51 2.41 -14.51 11.58
CA LEU A 51 2.72 -15.93 11.38
C LEU A 51 3.12 -16.64 12.67
N SER A 52 3.79 -15.95 13.60
CA SER A 52 4.19 -16.52 14.90
C SER A 52 3.01 -16.86 15.83
N LYS A 53 1.81 -16.36 15.54
CA LYS A 53 0.61 -16.64 16.33
C LYS A 53 -0.11 -17.87 15.78
N SER A 54 -0.44 -18.82 16.67
CA SER A 54 -1.38 -19.90 16.34
C SER A 54 -2.77 -19.28 16.08
N VAL A 55 -3.47 -19.75 15.05
CA VAL A 55 -4.84 -19.31 14.75
C VAL A 55 -5.74 -20.50 14.86
N GLY A 56 -6.90 -20.34 15.49
CA GLY A 56 -7.94 -21.36 15.49
C GLY A 56 -8.49 -21.55 14.08
N LEU A 57 -9.07 -22.71 13.79
CA LEU A 57 -9.64 -23.05 12.47
C LEU A 57 -10.85 -22.18 12.07
N THR A 58 -11.30 -21.27 12.94
CA THR A 58 -12.56 -20.51 12.82
C THR A 58 -12.38 -19.00 12.67
N ASP A 59 -11.15 -18.47 12.73
CA ASP A 59 -10.91 -17.02 12.72
C ASP A 59 -10.71 -16.47 11.30
N ASP A 60 -11.07 -15.19 11.09
CA ASP A 60 -10.73 -14.43 9.88
C ASP A 60 -9.21 -14.53 9.61
N LEU A 61 -8.86 -15.09 8.45
CA LEU A 61 -7.48 -15.29 8.03
C LEU A 61 -6.83 -14.00 7.51
N PHE A 62 -7.62 -12.97 7.18
CA PHE A 62 -7.11 -11.73 6.58
C PHE A 62 -6.05 -11.02 7.46
N PRO A 63 -6.27 -10.81 8.77
CA PRO A 63 -5.25 -10.23 9.65
C PRO A 63 -3.97 -11.08 9.76
N LYS A 64 -4.03 -12.38 9.41
CA LYS A 64 -2.84 -13.25 9.40
C LYS A 64 -2.10 -13.20 8.07
N VAL A 65 -2.81 -13.23 6.95
CA VAL A 65 -2.20 -13.27 5.63
C VAL A 65 -1.73 -11.89 5.18
N GLU A 66 -2.57 -10.87 5.37
CA GLU A 66 -2.30 -9.49 5.01
C GLU A 66 -2.39 -8.55 6.23
N PRO A 67 -1.55 -8.75 7.27
CA PRO A 67 -1.62 -8.01 8.53
C PRO A 67 -1.44 -6.50 8.37
N HIS A 68 -0.67 -6.08 7.36
CA HIS A 68 -0.39 -4.68 7.10
C HIS A 68 -1.60 -3.98 6.48
N PHE A 69 -2.28 -4.59 5.50
CA PHE A 69 -3.53 -4.08 4.97
C PHE A 69 -4.59 -3.98 6.08
N TYR A 70 -4.80 -5.05 6.87
CA TYR A 70 -5.72 -5.00 8.00
C TYR A 70 -5.41 -3.85 8.98
N THR A 71 -4.14 -3.73 9.39
CA THR A 71 -3.70 -2.68 10.32
C THR A 71 -3.91 -1.28 9.75
N TRP A 72 -3.57 -1.07 8.48
CA TRP A 72 -3.62 0.23 7.84
C TRP A 72 -5.03 0.63 7.45
N THR A 73 -5.88 -0.30 7.02
CA THR A 73 -7.31 -0.04 6.81
C THR A 73 -7.96 0.45 8.09
N ASN A 74 -7.69 -0.21 9.23
CA ASN A 74 -8.24 0.20 10.53
C ASN A 74 -7.68 1.54 11.03
N ARG A 75 -6.48 1.94 10.60
CA ARG A 75 -5.82 3.16 11.07
C ARG A 75 -6.07 4.38 10.17
N TYR A 76 -6.06 4.18 8.86
CA TYR A 76 -6.08 5.24 7.86
C TYR A 76 -7.39 5.31 7.08
N GLY A 77 -8.23 4.27 7.16
CA GLY A 77 -9.49 4.15 6.44
C GLY A 77 -9.40 3.17 5.27
N LYS A 78 -10.54 3.00 4.58
CA LYS A 78 -10.70 2.10 3.43
C LYS A 78 -9.79 2.44 2.25
N ASN A 79 -9.43 3.72 2.11
CA ASN A 79 -8.49 4.18 1.11
C ASN A 79 -7.24 4.74 1.79
N PHE A 80 -6.07 4.24 1.39
CA PHE A 80 -4.81 4.69 1.96
C PHE A 80 -3.65 4.51 0.98
N VAL A 81 -2.59 5.29 1.15
CA VAL A 81 -1.34 5.13 0.42
C VAL A 81 -0.33 4.36 1.27
N TYR A 82 0.52 3.55 0.66
CA TYR A 82 1.74 3.02 1.27
C TYR A 82 2.90 3.03 0.28
N TRP A 83 4.10 2.69 0.75
CA TRP A 83 5.33 2.78 0.00
C TRP A 83 5.97 1.40 -0.19
N ASN A 84 6.05 0.97 -1.44
CA ASN A 84 6.80 -0.22 -1.85
C ASN A 84 8.13 0.22 -2.46
N ASP A 85 9.19 0.14 -1.67
CA ASP A 85 10.46 0.83 -1.94
C ASP A 85 10.20 2.33 -2.14
N ALA A 86 10.68 2.91 -3.25
CA ALA A 86 10.46 4.31 -3.59
C ALA A 86 9.10 4.59 -4.29
N ARG A 87 8.26 3.56 -4.50
CA ARG A 87 6.98 3.71 -5.22
C ARG A 87 5.83 3.88 -4.25
N ALA A 88 5.00 4.90 -4.48
CA ALA A 88 3.71 5.04 -3.82
C ALA A 88 2.70 4.08 -4.43
N GLU A 89 2.00 3.33 -3.59
CA GLU A 89 0.91 2.45 -3.96
C GLU A 89 -0.36 2.89 -3.23
N LEU A 90 -1.40 3.22 -4.00
CA LEU A 90 -2.71 3.61 -3.49
C LEU A 90 -3.62 2.39 -3.40
N VAL A 91 -4.22 2.20 -2.23
CA VAL A 91 -5.21 1.18 -1.96
C VAL A 91 -6.58 1.83 -1.98
N ILE A 92 -7.50 1.27 -2.76
CA ILE A 92 -8.89 1.71 -2.84
C ILE A 92 -9.79 0.51 -2.61
N SER A 93 -10.69 0.59 -1.64
CA SER A 93 -11.62 -0.50 -1.30
C SER A 93 -13.10 -0.14 -1.53
N GLU A 94 -13.38 1.04 -2.08
CA GLU A 94 -14.74 1.52 -2.33
C GLU A 94 -15.21 1.17 -3.75
N PRO A 95 -16.27 0.36 -3.92
CA PRO A 95 -16.67 -0.15 -5.23
C PRO A 95 -16.92 0.92 -6.29
N GLU A 96 -17.48 2.06 -5.91
CA GLU A 96 -17.75 3.15 -6.86
C GLU A 96 -16.46 3.83 -7.35
N LEU A 97 -15.48 4.04 -6.46
CA LEU A 97 -14.16 4.55 -6.85
C LEU A 97 -13.38 3.53 -7.68
N ILE A 98 -13.50 2.25 -7.35
CA ILE A 98 -12.90 1.17 -8.14
C ILE A 98 -13.44 1.20 -9.56
N LYS A 99 -14.76 1.31 -9.75
CA LYS A 99 -15.37 1.43 -11.09
C LYS A 99 -14.87 2.67 -11.83
N GLU A 100 -14.81 3.82 -11.17
CA GLU A 100 -14.35 5.08 -11.77
C GLU A 100 -12.90 5.00 -12.23
N VAL A 101 -12.01 4.51 -11.36
CA VAL A 101 -10.61 4.27 -11.70
C VAL A 101 -10.51 3.27 -12.85
N LEU A 102 -11.22 2.15 -12.79
CA LEU A 102 -11.15 1.13 -13.84
C LEU A 102 -11.58 1.67 -15.21
N LYS A 103 -12.53 2.61 -15.25
CA LYS A 103 -12.95 3.31 -16.49
C LYS A 103 -11.90 4.27 -17.03
N ASN A 104 -11.15 4.95 -16.15
CA ASN A 104 -10.24 6.05 -16.52
C ASN A 104 -8.73 5.71 -16.44
N SER A 105 -8.38 4.45 -16.11
CA SER A 105 -7.03 4.08 -15.63
C SER A 105 -5.99 3.78 -16.70
N GLU A 106 -6.34 3.65 -17.98
CA GLU A 106 -5.40 3.15 -19.00
C GLU A 106 -4.15 4.05 -19.18
N GLN A 107 -4.21 5.32 -18.78
CA GLN A 107 -3.08 6.26 -18.93
C GLN A 107 -2.32 6.58 -17.63
N ILE A 108 -2.93 6.44 -16.45
CA ILE A 108 -2.42 7.07 -15.21
C ILE A 108 -1.86 6.04 -14.20
N PHE A 109 -2.42 4.83 -14.13
CA PHE A 109 -2.09 3.87 -13.07
C PHE A 109 -1.56 2.55 -13.63
N GLN A 110 -0.51 2.02 -13.01
CA GLN A 110 -0.14 0.62 -13.21
C GLN A 110 -1.02 -0.24 -12.29
N LYS A 111 -1.98 -0.96 -12.87
CA LYS A 111 -2.78 -1.95 -12.13
C LYS A 111 -1.86 -3.09 -11.70
N LYS A 112 -1.77 -3.36 -10.40
CA LYS A 112 -1.23 -4.64 -9.92
C LYS A 112 -2.36 -5.62 -9.73
N GLN A 113 -2.23 -6.78 -10.35
CA GLN A 113 -3.09 -7.91 -10.04
C GLN A 113 -2.83 -8.30 -8.59
N LEU A 114 -3.89 -8.44 -7.80
CA LEU A 114 -3.79 -8.98 -6.45
C LEU A 114 -3.23 -10.40 -6.52
N SER A 115 -2.54 -10.84 -5.47
CA SER A 115 -2.15 -12.25 -5.32
C SER A 115 -3.40 -13.14 -5.30
N ASP A 116 -3.27 -14.45 -5.56
CA ASP A 116 -4.40 -15.40 -5.49
C ASP A 116 -5.13 -15.36 -4.13
N ILE A 117 -4.41 -15.01 -3.08
CA ILE A 117 -4.97 -14.80 -1.75
C ILE A 117 -5.78 -13.49 -1.69
N GLY A 118 -5.24 -12.42 -2.28
CA GLY A 118 -5.97 -11.17 -2.50
C GLY A 118 -7.27 -11.36 -3.31
N MET A 119 -7.24 -12.21 -4.33
CA MET A 119 -8.40 -12.55 -5.15
C MET A 119 -9.48 -13.32 -4.36
N LYS A 120 -9.11 -14.23 -3.45
CA LYS A 120 -10.08 -14.88 -2.54
C LYS A 120 -10.83 -13.90 -1.64
N PHE A 121 -10.27 -12.72 -1.35
CA PHE A 121 -11.00 -11.68 -0.60
C PHE A 121 -12.07 -10.95 -1.43
N LEU A 122 -12.01 -11.03 -2.77
CA LEU A 122 -13.12 -10.59 -3.63
C LEU A 122 -14.39 -11.42 -3.37
N GLU A 123 -14.24 -12.72 -3.11
CA GLU A 123 -15.35 -13.65 -2.85
C GLU A 123 -16.03 -13.37 -1.50
N ASN A 124 -15.30 -12.83 -0.52
CA ASN A 124 -15.82 -12.44 0.79
C ASN A 124 -16.30 -10.97 0.84
N GLY A 125 -16.37 -10.27 -0.30
CA GLY A 125 -16.90 -8.91 -0.41
C GLY A 125 -15.93 -7.77 -0.08
N LEU A 126 -14.65 -8.06 0.20
CA LEU A 126 -13.60 -7.08 0.43
C LEU A 126 -12.81 -6.84 -0.87
N ILE A 127 -13.42 -6.09 -1.79
CA ILE A 127 -12.77 -5.70 -3.05
C ILE A 127 -11.80 -4.56 -2.78
N SER A 128 -10.52 -4.74 -3.14
CA SER A 128 -9.52 -3.67 -3.11
C SER A 128 -8.67 -3.68 -4.37
N ILE A 129 -8.27 -2.52 -4.89
CA ILE A 129 -7.28 -2.40 -5.96
C ILE A 129 -6.05 -1.66 -5.44
N VAL A 130 -4.88 -2.09 -5.90
CA VAL A 130 -3.61 -1.42 -5.61
C VAL A 130 -3.08 -0.80 -6.90
N LEU A 131 -2.89 0.52 -6.86
CA LEU A 131 -2.45 1.31 -8.01
C LEU A 131 -1.08 1.90 -7.74
N GLY A 132 -0.11 1.62 -8.61
CA GLY A 132 1.17 2.34 -8.59
C GLY A 132 0.97 3.75 -9.12
N ILE A 133 1.27 4.76 -8.30
CA ILE A 133 1.27 6.16 -8.72
C ILE A 133 2.54 6.39 -9.53
N ARG A 134 2.40 6.78 -10.81
CA ARG A 134 3.55 7.18 -11.63
C ARG A 134 4.06 8.54 -11.14
N SER A 135 5.37 8.66 -10.94
CA SER A 135 6.02 9.97 -10.92
C SER A 135 5.93 10.52 -12.34
N GLN A 136 5.38 11.72 -12.49
CA GLN A 136 5.69 12.56 -13.65
C GLN A 136 7.11 13.12 -13.50
#